data_AF-A0A1Q9PAM1-F1
#
_entry.id   AF-A0A1Q9PAM1-F1
#
_cell.length_a   1.000
_cell.length_b   1.000
_cell.length_c   1.000
_cell.angle_alpha   90.00
_cell.angle_beta   90.00
_cell.angle_gamma   90.00
#
_symmetry.space_group_name_H-M   'P 1'
#
loop_
_entity.id
_entity.type
_entity.pdbx_description
1 polymer ?
#
loop_
_entity_poly.entity_id
_entity_poly.type
_entity_poly.pdbx_seq_one_letter_code
_entity_poly.pdbx_strand_id
1 'polypeptide(L)'
;MDSLDSENNEYDWSEIKPPVADSFQFKVFLAHVVLGVIISVLCLSGGWFSWGIGIGVVTPIMLAVAGSFYYMTTGINWYRDEFIPYLTRIQMIPEFETDRFLKYQRLHQITKLISGYLAVVVTQFTWTQIVNFVLIFSGDLLDLLELLGMILVGMFFLQLLVMFLFYGAFVYILQSMFSDVSYLIKIEEKMTKYFNDKKKKEKEMENEVEESGIDTGS
;
A
#
# COMPACT_ATOMS: atom_id res chain seq x y z
N MET A 1 -19.71 -19.73 45.18
CA MET A 1 -19.42 -18.50 44.38
C MET A 1 -17.92 -18.49 44.30
N ASP A 2 -17.40 -19.45 43.56
CA ASP A 2 -15.97 -19.69 43.44
C ASP A 2 -15.50 -18.88 42.24
N SER A 3 -14.42 -18.16 42.49
CA SER A 3 -13.64 -17.34 41.58
C SER A 3 -13.71 -17.81 40.13
N LEU A 4 -14.53 -17.11 39.35
CA LEU A 4 -14.26 -16.82 37.94
C LEU A 4 -13.02 -15.91 37.89
N ASP A 5 -11.91 -16.40 38.44
CA ASP A 5 -10.60 -15.97 38.00
C ASP A 5 -10.56 -16.40 36.55
N SER A 6 -10.88 -15.42 35.72
CA SER A 6 -10.51 -15.36 34.32
C SER A 6 -9.00 -15.56 34.26
N GLU A 7 -8.56 -16.83 34.36
CA GLU A 7 -7.37 -17.26 33.67
C GLU A 7 -7.55 -16.73 32.25
N ASN A 8 -6.73 -15.73 31.94
CA ASN A 8 -6.57 -15.20 30.62
C ASN A 8 -6.40 -16.41 29.69
N ASN A 9 -7.47 -16.79 29.00
CA ASN A 9 -7.34 -17.38 27.67
C ASN A 9 -6.75 -16.29 26.80
N GLU A 10 -5.46 -16.02 27.03
CA GLU A 10 -4.64 -15.18 26.19
C GLU A 10 -4.65 -15.90 24.86
N TYR A 11 -5.36 -15.33 23.90
CA TYR A 11 -5.47 -15.90 22.57
C TYR A 11 -4.06 -16.14 22.03
N ASP A 12 -3.73 -17.39 21.69
CA ASP A 12 -2.40 -17.74 21.19
C ASP A 12 -2.26 -17.30 19.73
N TRP A 13 -1.95 -16.02 19.56
CA TRP A 13 -1.70 -15.40 18.26
C TRP A 13 -0.45 -15.95 17.57
N SER A 14 0.36 -16.79 18.22
CA SER A 14 1.57 -17.34 17.61
C SER A 14 1.27 -18.42 16.57
N GLU A 15 0.09 -19.03 16.62
CA GLU A 15 -0.32 -20.12 15.71
C GLU A 15 -0.68 -19.63 14.30
N ILE A 16 -1.07 -18.36 14.15
CA ILE A 16 -1.45 -17.80 12.85
C ILE A 16 -0.25 -17.18 12.13
N LYS A 17 -0.16 -17.41 10.81
CA LYS A 17 0.90 -16.82 9.99
C LYS A 17 0.72 -15.31 9.85
N PRO A 18 1.82 -14.54 9.74
CA PRO A 18 1.73 -13.10 9.50
C PRO A 18 1.02 -12.80 8.17
N PRO A 19 0.38 -11.64 8.04
CA PRO A 19 -0.28 -11.22 6.81
C PRO A 19 0.74 -11.14 5.66
N VAL A 20 0.37 -11.73 4.53
CA VAL A 20 1.17 -11.77 3.32
C VAL A 20 0.36 -11.30 2.11
N ALA A 21 1.04 -10.66 1.17
CA ALA A 21 0.44 -10.28 -0.10
C ALA A 21 0.17 -11.53 -0.97
N ASP A 22 -0.94 -11.52 -1.70
CA ASP A 22 -1.29 -12.56 -2.64
C ASP A 22 -0.42 -12.51 -3.90
N SER A 23 -0.20 -13.69 -4.50
CA SER A 23 0.43 -13.79 -5.82
C SER A 23 -0.30 -12.98 -6.90
N PHE A 24 -1.61 -12.78 -6.76
CA PHE A 24 -2.39 -11.91 -7.64
C PHE A 24 -1.99 -10.44 -7.52
N GLN A 25 -1.76 -9.93 -6.30
CA GLN A 25 -1.33 -8.54 -6.08
C GLN A 25 0.04 -8.28 -6.70
N PHE A 26 0.95 -9.25 -6.59
CA PHE A 26 2.25 -9.18 -7.26
C PHE A 26 2.11 -9.11 -8.79
N LYS A 27 1.24 -9.94 -9.39
CA LYS A 27 0.97 -9.90 -10.83
C LYS A 27 0.41 -8.55 -11.28
N VAL A 28 -0.49 -7.94 -10.48
CA VAL A 28 -1.03 -6.61 -10.77
C VAL A 28 0.09 -5.56 -10.72
N PHE A 29 0.96 -5.58 -9.70
CA PHE A 29 2.12 -4.69 -9.65
C PHE A 29 3.03 -4.84 -10.88
N LEU A 30 3.36 -6.09 -11.25
CA LEU A 30 4.19 -6.35 -12.42
C LEU A 30 3.55 -5.83 -13.71
N ALA A 31 2.23 -5.99 -13.86
CA ALA A 31 1.49 -5.45 -15.00
C ALA A 31 1.60 -3.91 -15.09
N HIS A 32 1.56 -3.21 -13.95
CA HIS A 32 1.75 -1.75 -13.92
C HIS A 32 3.16 -1.34 -14.34
N VAL A 33 4.18 -2.05 -13.86
CA VAL A 33 5.57 -1.79 -14.24
C VAL A 33 5.77 -2.02 -15.75
N VAL A 34 5.27 -3.14 -16.27
CA VAL A 34 5.37 -3.46 -17.71
C VAL A 34 4.64 -2.42 -18.57
N LEU A 35 3.42 -2.04 -18.18
CA LEU A 35 2.67 -0.98 -18.86
C LEU A 35 3.41 0.37 -18.83
N GLY A 36 3.99 0.72 -17.68
CA GLY A 36 4.82 1.91 -17.53
C GLY A 36 6.01 1.90 -18.49
N VAL A 37 6.73 0.78 -18.58
CA VAL A 37 7.85 0.63 -19.52
C VAL A 37 7.38 0.80 -20.97
N ILE A 38 6.27 0.17 -21.36
CA ILE A 38 5.71 0.28 -22.72
C ILE A 38 5.37 1.74 -23.04
N ILE A 39 4.65 2.44 -22.14
CA ILE A 39 4.30 3.85 -22.32
C ILE A 39 5.56 4.71 -22.47
N SER A 40 6.57 4.49 -21.63
CA SER A 40 7.82 5.25 -21.68
C SER A 40 8.55 5.06 -23.01
N VAL A 41 8.66 3.81 -23.49
CA VAL A 41 9.31 3.49 -24.76
C VAL A 41 8.57 4.09 -25.95
N LEU A 42 7.23 4.00 -25.97
CA LEU A 42 6.41 4.61 -27.03
C LEU A 42 6.58 6.13 -27.06
N CYS A 43 6.60 6.80 -25.91
CA CYS A 43 6.84 8.25 -25.86
C CYS A 43 8.26 8.62 -26.29
N LEU A 44 9.26 7.82 -25.93
CA LEU A 44 10.65 8.04 -26.37
C LEU A 44 10.78 7.94 -27.90
N SER A 45 10.06 7.01 -28.52
CA SER A 45 10.03 6.88 -29.99
C SER A 45 9.43 8.11 -30.71
N GLY A 46 8.59 8.88 -30.00
CA GLY A 46 8.04 10.15 -30.46
C GLY A 46 8.96 11.36 -30.24
N GLY A 47 10.13 11.17 -29.60
CA GLY A 47 11.16 12.19 -29.40
C GLY A 47 11.42 12.54 -27.93
N TRP A 48 12.66 12.94 -27.63
CA TRP A 48 13.14 13.28 -26.28
C TRP A 48 12.32 14.36 -25.58
N PHE A 49 11.88 15.36 -26.33
CA PHE A 49 11.02 16.43 -25.82
C PHE A 49 9.66 15.85 -25.36
N SER A 50 8.99 15.04 -26.18
CA SER A 50 7.72 14.39 -25.85
C SER A 50 7.85 13.43 -24.67
N TRP A 51 9.00 12.77 -24.54
CA TRP A 51 9.30 11.87 -23.43
C TRP A 51 9.48 12.61 -22.10
N GLY A 52 10.31 13.66 -22.07
CA GLY A 52 10.68 14.38 -20.84
C GLY A 52 9.62 15.37 -20.33
N ILE A 53 8.80 15.91 -21.22
CA ILE A 53 7.76 16.92 -20.90
C ILE A 53 6.38 16.27 -20.86
N GLY A 54 6.17 15.20 -21.63
CA GLY A 54 4.89 14.52 -21.73
C GLY A 54 4.72 13.39 -20.72
N ILE A 55 3.86 12.44 -21.09
CA ILE A 55 3.46 11.30 -20.27
C ILE A 55 4.56 10.23 -20.12
N GLY A 56 5.67 10.37 -20.86
CA GLY A 56 6.69 9.33 -21.03
C GLY A 56 7.56 9.04 -19.82
N VAL A 57 7.81 10.03 -18.94
CA VAL A 57 8.57 9.83 -17.69
C VAL A 57 7.63 9.70 -16.50
N VAL A 58 6.60 10.54 -16.46
CA VAL A 58 5.77 10.72 -15.26
C VAL A 58 4.75 9.60 -15.09
N THR A 59 4.04 9.20 -16.14
CA THR A 59 3.03 8.15 -16.07
C THR A 59 3.60 6.79 -15.63
N PRO A 60 4.77 6.33 -16.10
CA PRO A 60 5.39 5.10 -15.61
C PRO A 60 5.69 5.12 -14.11
N ILE A 61 6.23 6.23 -13.59
CA ILE A 61 6.50 6.41 -12.15
C ILE A 61 5.17 6.33 -11.39
N MET A 62 4.16 7.05 -11.87
CA MET A 62 2.84 7.08 -11.21
C MET A 62 2.17 5.70 -11.17
N LEU A 63 2.25 4.94 -12.26
CA LEU A 63 1.72 3.57 -12.32
C LEU A 63 2.48 2.62 -11.39
N ALA A 64 3.81 2.74 -11.32
CA ALA A 64 4.62 1.94 -10.41
C ALA A 64 4.28 2.23 -8.94
N VAL A 65 4.05 3.50 -8.58
CA VAL A 65 3.61 3.90 -7.23
C VAL A 65 2.23 3.34 -6.92
N ALA A 66 1.26 3.45 -7.84
CA ALA A 66 -0.08 2.89 -7.65
C ALA A 66 -0.05 1.36 -7.49
N GLY A 67 0.74 0.67 -8.31
CA GLY A 67 0.93 -0.78 -8.20
C GLY A 67 1.59 -1.20 -6.88
N SER A 68 2.60 -0.45 -6.43
CA SER A 68 3.29 -0.68 -5.15
C SER A 68 2.34 -0.50 -3.97
N PHE A 69 1.53 0.55 -4.01
CA PHE A 69 0.52 0.83 -2.98
C PHE A 69 -0.49 -0.31 -2.85
N TYR A 70 -0.91 -0.92 -3.97
CA TYR A 70 -1.77 -2.11 -3.93
C TYR A 70 -1.04 -3.36 -3.41
N TYR A 71 0.23 -3.55 -3.78
CA TYR A 71 1.03 -4.71 -3.38
C TYR A 71 1.33 -4.74 -1.87
N MET A 72 1.48 -3.58 -1.22
CA MET A 72 1.75 -3.48 0.23
C MET A 72 0.59 -3.92 1.14
N THR A 73 -0.45 -4.54 0.59
CA THR A 73 -1.71 -4.77 1.29
C THR A 73 -1.93 -6.25 1.50
N THR A 74 -2.47 -6.63 2.66
CA THR A 74 -2.73 -8.03 2.98
C THR A 74 -3.64 -8.65 1.92
N GLY A 75 -3.28 -9.84 1.46
CA GLY A 75 -4.03 -10.61 0.47
C GLY A 75 -5.36 -11.12 0.99
N ILE A 76 -6.34 -11.29 0.10
CA ILE A 76 -7.66 -11.82 0.47
C ILE A 76 -7.57 -13.31 0.84
N ASN A 77 -6.63 -14.05 0.23
CA ASN A 77 -6.50 -15.48 0.52
C ASN A 77 -5.99 -15.71 1.93
N TRP A 78 -5.09 -14.86 2.44
CA TRP A 78 -4.67 -14.96 3.84
C TRP A 78 -5.86 -14.85 4.82
N TYR A 79 -6.79 -13.90 4.58
CA TYR A 79 -7.99 -13.81 5.42
C TYR A 79 -8.85 -15.07 5.33
N ARG A 80 -9.03 -15.63 4.13
CA ARG A 80 -9.88 -16.80 3.88
C ARG A 80 -9.27 -18.09 4.42
N ASP A 81 -7.98 -18.29 4.23
CA ASP A 81 -7.32 -19.59 4.40
C ASP A 81 -6.68 -19.73 5.78
N GLU A 82 -6.31 -18.61 6.42
CA GLU A 82 -5.62 -18.60 7.72
C GLU A 82 -6.46 -17.91 8.80
N PHE A 83 -6.86 -16.65 8.59
CA PHE A 83 -7.50 -15.83 9.63
C PHE A 83 -8.90 -16.32 10.04
N ILE A 84 -9.78 -16.54 9.06
CA ILE A 84 -11.15 -16.99 9.33
C ILE A 84 -11.18 -18.39 9.96
N PRO A 85 -10.50 -19.42 9.40
CA PRO A 85 -10.48 -20.74 10.00
C PRO A 85 -9.93 -20.73 11.43
N TYR A 86 -8.91 -19.92 11.70
CA TYR A 86 -8.40 -19.72 13.06
C TYR A 86 -9.48 -19.17 13.99
N LEU A 87 -10.18 -18.11 13.59
CA LEU A 87 -11.23 -17.49 14.40
C LEU A 87 -12.44 -18.40 14.62
N THR A 88 -12.78 -19.23 13.63
CA THR A 88 -13.81 -20.28 13.77
C THR A 88 -13.39 -21.35 14.78
N ARG A 89 -12.11 -21.78 14.79
CA ARG A 89 -11.60 -22.78 15.75
C ARG A 89 -11.71 -22.31 17.19
N ILE A 90 -11.44 -21.02 17.45
CA ILE A 90 -11.55 -20.42 18.79
C ILE A 90 -12.97 -19.91 19.09
N GLN A 91 -13.97 -20.29 18.28
CA GLN A 91 -15.40 -19.95 18.44
C GLN A 91 -15.69 -18.44 18.56
N MET A 92 -14.82 -17.59 18.01
CA MET A 92 -14.95 -16.14 18.11
C MET A 92 -15.95 -15.53 17.12
N ILE A 93 -16.32 -16.25 16.05
CA ILE A 93 -17.07 -15.69 14.93
C ILE A 93 -18.27 -16.55 14.60
N PRO A 94 -19.48 -15.96 14.57
CA PRO A 94 -20.63 -16.57 13.92
C PRO A 94 -20.41 -16.61 12.39
N GLU A 95 -20.62 -17.76 11.75
CA GLU A 95 -20.37 -17.96 10.31
C GLU A 95 -20.95 -16.85 9.40
N PHE A 96 -22.08 -16.24 9.78
CA PHE A 96 -22.75 -15.19 9.01
C PHE A 96 -21.99 -13.84 8.90
N GLU A 97 -21.04 -13.56 9.79
CA GLU A 97 -20.22 -12.33 9.72
C GLU A 97 -18.99 -12.48 8.80
N THR A 98 -18.58 -13.72 8.56
CA THR A 98 -17.41 -14.10 7.74
C THR A 98 -17.49 -13.55 6.31
N ASP A 99 -18.64 -13.76 5.66
CA ASP A 99 -18.84 -13.32 4.28
C ASP A 99 -18.89 -11.80 4.16
N ARG A 100 -19.46 -11.12 5.16
CA ARG A 100 -19.48 -9.65 5.22
C ARG A 100 -18.07 -9.10 5.43
N PHE A 101 -17.28 -9.69 6.32
CA PHE A 101 -15.88 -9.30 6.52
C PHE A 101 -15.04 -9.51 5.26
N LEU A 102 -15.15 -10.67 4.61
CA LEU A 102 -14.46 -10.91 3.34
C LEU A 102 -14.90 -9.92 2.25
N LYS A 103 -16.18 -9.56 2.21
CA LYS A 103 -16.69 -8.53 1.29
C LYS A 103 -16.09 -7.16 1.61
N TYR A 104 -16.03 -6.78 2.88
CA TYR A 104 -15.37 -5.56 3.33
C TYR A 104 -13.90 -5.53 2.90
N GLN A 105 -13.14 -6.58 3.18
CA GLN A 105 -11.71 -6.65 2.82
C GLN A 105 -11.48 -6.58 1.30
N ARG A 106 -12.31 -7.25 0.50
CA ARG A 106 -12.25 -7.13 -0.97
C ARG A 106 -12.53 -5.71 -1.45
N LEU A 107 -13.59 -5.07 -0.94
CA LEU A 107 -13.93 -3.70 -1.31
C LEU A 107 -12.83 -2.73 -0.88
N HIS A 108 -12.24 -2.95 0.29
CA HIS A 108 -11.12 -2.18 0.82
C HIS A 108 -9.88 -2.31 -0.08
N GLN A 109 -9.55 -3.51 -0.55
CA GLN A 109 -8.47 -3.74 -1.51
C GLN A 109 -8.75 -3.08 -2.88
N ILE A 110 -9.95 -3.23 -3.42
CA ILE A 110 -10.34 -2.64 -4.72
C ILE A 110 -10.24 -1.11 -4.67
N THR A 111 -10.65 -0.51 -3.56
CA THR A 111 -10.57 0.92 -3.31
C THR A 111 -9.14 1.46 -3.48
N LYS A 112 -8.12 0.68 -3.09
CA LYS A 112 -6.71 1.09 -3.22
C LYS A 112 -6.28 1.24 -4.68
N LEU A 113 -6.75 0.35 -5.56
CA LEU A 113 -6.51 0.47 -7.01
C LEU A 113 -7.25 1.68 -7.59
N ILE A 114 -8.53 1.85 -7.25
CA ILE A 114 -9.34 2.97 -7.76
C ILE A 114 -8.73 4.31 -7.33
N SER A 115 -8.37 4.46 -6.06
CA SER A 115 -7.71 5.67 -5.55
C SER A 115 -6.33 5.90 -6.19
N GLY A 116 -5.55 4.84 -6.41
CA GLY A 116 -4.29 4.91 -7.16
C GLY A 116 -4.47 5.43 -8.59
N TYR A 117 -5.45 4.91 -9.34
CA TYR A 117 -5.73 5.40 -10.70
C TYR A 117 -6.29 6.82 -10.73
N LEU A 118 -7.17 7.18 -9.79
CA LEU A 118 -7.64 8.56 -9.65
C LEU A 118 -6.48 9.51 -9.37
N ALA A 119 -5.54 9.11 -8.50
CA ALA A 119 -4.33 9.89 -8.23
C ALA A 119 -3.46 10.02 -9.48
N VAL A 120 -3.27 8.95 -10.27
CA VAL A 120 -2.54 9.02 -11.55
C VAL A 120 -3.19 10.06 -12.48
N VAL A 121 -4.51 10.01 -12.67
CA VAL A 121 -5.24 10.92 -13.57
C VAL A 121 -5.10 12.39 -13.12
N VAL A 122 -5.34 12.66 -11.84
CA VAL A 122 -5.22 14.03 -11.29
C VAL A 122 -3.80 14.54 -11.43
N THR A 123 -2.82 13.73 -11.06
CA THR A 123 -1.41 14.15 -11.05
C THR A 123 -0.87 14.32 -12.47
N GLN A 124 -1.30 13.48 -13.42
CA GLN A 124 -0.97 13.65 -14.83
C GLN A 124 -1.58 14.92 -15.43
N PHE A 125 -2.84 15.23 -15.09
CA PHE A 125 -3.47 16.48 -15.49
C PHE A 125 -2.69 17.68 -14.95
N THR A 126 -2.39 17.70 -13.64
CA THR A 126 -1.62 18.78 -13.02
C THR A 126 -0.22 18.92 -13.61
N TRP A 127 0.48 17.81 -13.88
CA TRP A 127 1.80 17.83 -14.53
C TRP A 127 1.71 18.53 -15.88
N THR A 128 0.77 18.13 -16.72
CA THR A 128 0.59 18.70 -18.06
C THR A 128 0.36 20.21 -17.99
N GLN A 129 -0.47 20.69 -17.04
CA GLN A 129 -0.71 22.12 -16.88
C GLN A 129 0.52 22.88 -16.39
N ILE A 130 1.24 22.35 -15.40
CA ILE A 130 2.43 23.00 -14.84
C ILE A 130 3.55 23.06 -15.88
N VAL A 131 3.79 21.97 -16.60
CA VAL A 131 4.83 21.92 -17.63
C VAL A 131 4.54 22.89 -18.76
N ASN A 132 3.28 22.96 -19.24
CA ASN A 132 2.88 23.94 -20.25
C ASN A 132 3.09 25.38 -19.75
N PHE A 133 2.77 25.65 -18.48
CA PHE A 133 3.04 26.95 -17.87
C PHE A 133 4.54 27.26 -17.89
N VAL A 134 5.37 26.35 -17.38
CA VAL A 134 6.83 26.53 -17.27
C VAL A 134 7.52 26.71 -18.63
N LEU A 135 7.05 26.02 -19.66
CA LEU A 135 7.56 26.18 -21.03
C LEU A 135 7.32 27.59 -21.60
N ILE A 136 6.28 28.29 -21.17
CA ILE A 136 5.98 29.65 -21.62
C ILE A 136 6.91 30.68 -20.95
N PHE A 137 7.37 30.40 -19.73
CA PHE A 137 8.12 31.35 -18.90
C PHE A 137 9.64 31.10 -18.84
N SER A 138 10.14 30.03 -19.45
CA SER A 138 11.56 29.67 -19.42
C SER A 138 12.30 30.23 -20.64
N GLY A 139 13.39 30.97 -20.39
CA GLY A 139 14.23 31.58 -21.43
C GLY A 139 15.46 30.76 -21.81
N ASP A 140 15.95 29.90 -20.93
CA ASP A 140 17.11 29.01 -21.15
C ASP A 140 16.74 27.53 -20.89
N LEU A 141 17.36 26.63 -21.65
CA LEU A 141 17.10 25.19 -21.65
C LEU A 141 17.60 24.51 -20.38
N LEU A 142 18.72 24.96 -19.80
CA LEU A 142 19.28 24.40 -18.56
C LEU A 142 18.38 24.71 -17.35
N ASP A 143 17.99 25.98 -17.19
CA ASP A 143 17.07 26.42 -16.15
C ASP A 143 15.71 25.70 -16.25
N LEU A 144 15.24 25.47 -17.49
CA LEU A 144 14.02 24.69 -17.75
C LEU A 144 14.15 23.25 -17.25
N LEU A 145 15.28 22.57 -17.51
CA LEU A 145 15.50 21.19 -17.09
C LEU A 145 15.59 21.06 -15.56
N GLU A 146 16.29 21.98 -14.89
CA GLU A 146 16.37 21.99 -13.41
C GLU A 146 14.99 22.23 -12.78
N LEU A 147 14.23 23.19 -13.33
CA LEU A 147 12.88 23.49 -12.87
C LEU A 147 11.93 22.31 -13.07
N LEU A 148 11.99 21.63 -14.22
CA LEU A 148 11.21 20.41 -14.49
C LEU A 148 11.58 19.27 -13.53
N GLY A 149 12.85 19.13 -13.18
CA GLY A 149 13.31 18.16 -12.19
C GLY A 149 12.72 18.42 -10.79
N MET A 150 12.75 19.67 -10.33
CA MET A 150 12.13 20.03 -9.04
C MET A 150 10.61 19.81 -9.04
N ILE A 151 9.95 20.16 -10.15
CA ILE A 151 8.51 19.94 -10.30
C ILE A 151 8.19 18.45 -10.28
N LEU A 152 8.98 17.59 -10.93
CA LEU A 152 8.78 16.14 -10.94
C LEU A 152 8.77 15.56 -9.51
N VAL A 153 9.69 16.00 -8.66
CA VAL A 153 9.73 15.61 -7.25
C VAL A 153 8.48 16.10 -6.51
N GLY A 154 8.08 17.35 -6.75
CA GLY A 154 6.82 17.89 -6.21
C GLY A 154 5.58 17.08 -6.63
N MET A 155 5.54 16.63 -7.88
CA MET A 155 4.45 15.80 -8.41
C MET A 155 4.39 14.43 -7.73
N PHE A 156 5.54 13.84 -7.41
CA PHE A 156 5.58 12.58 -6.67
C PHE A 156 4.91 12.73 -5.30
N PHE A 157 5.24 13.78 -4.55
CA PHE A 157 4.58 14.07 -3.27
C PHE A 157 3.10 14.40 -3.42
N LEU A 158 2.74 15.16 -4.46
CA LEU A 158 1.33 15.43 -4.77
C LEU A 158 0.56 14.14 -5.05
N GLN A 159 1.14 13.21 -5.82
CA GLN A 159 0.50 11.92 -6.09
C GLN A 159 0.22 11.15 -4.81
N LEU A 160 1.21 11.05 -3.91
CA LEU A 160 1.04 10.38 -2.63
C LEU A 160 -0.07 11.05 -1.81
N LEU A 161 -0.05 12.38 -1.72
CA LEU A 161 -1.08 13.14 -1.01
C LEU A 161 -2.47 12.86 -1.56
N VAL A 162 -2.67 12.96 -2.88
CA VAL A 162 -3.96 12.71 -3.54
C VAL A 162 -4.40 11.27 -3.32
N MET A 163 -3.48 10.31 -3.41
CA MET A 163 -3.76 8.90 -3.15
C MET A 163 -4.23 8.68 -1.71
N PHE A 164 -3.55 9.28 -0.72
CA PHE A 164 -3.96 9.20 0.69
C PHE A 164 -5.30 9.87 0.96
N LEU A 165 -5.58 11.03 0.35
CA LEU A 165 -6.87 11.72 0.50
C LEU A 165 -8.02 10.89 -0.06
N PHE A 166 -7.89 10.38 -1.28
CA PHE A 166 -8.93 9.52 -1.88
C PHE A 166 -9.08 8.23 -1.08
N TYR A 167 -7.97 7.54 -0.80
CA TYR A 167 -8.01 6.31 -0.02
C TYR A 167 -8.66 6.53 1.34
N GLY A 168 -8.27 7.57 2.09
CA GLY A 168 -8.86 7.92 3.37
C GLY A 168 -10.37 8.21 3.27
N ALA A 169 -10.80 8.98 2.27
CA ALA A 169 -12.22 9.27 2.04
C ALA A 169 -13.02 7.99 1.75
N PHE A 170 -12.51 7.11 0.90
CA PHE A 170 -13.18 5.85 0.59
C PHE A 170 -13.18 4.89 1.79
N VAL A 171 -12.09 4.81 2.55
CA VAL A 171 -12.03 3.99 3.78
C VAL A 171 -13.05 4.48 4.79
N TYR A 172 -13.19 5.80 4.97
CA TYR A 172 -14.20 6.38 5.84
C TYR A 172 -15.63 5.99 5.42
N ILE A 173 -15.94 6.09 4.11
CA ILE A 173 -17.23 5.66 3.58
C ILE A 173 -17.44 4.15 3.81
N LEU A 174 -16.42 3.33 3.53
CA LEU A 174 -16.50 1.89 3.69
C LEU A 174 -16.71 1.48 5.15
N GLN A 175 -16.00 2.11 6.09
CA GLN A 175 -16.19 1.91 7.53
C GLN A 175 -17.59 2.32 7.98
N SER A 176 -18.13 3.42 7.45
CA SER A 176 -19.51 3.81 7.74
C SER A 176 -20.54 2.80 7.23
N MET A 177 -20.30 2.17 6.07
CA MET A 177 -21.22 1.18 5.48
C MET A 177 -21.17 -0.18 6.18
N PHE A 178 -20.02 -0.54 6.76
CA PHE A 178 -19.76 -1.83 7.40
C PHE A 178 -19.42 -1.63 8.90
N SER A 179 -20.14 -0.74 9.58
CA SER A 179 -19.92 -0.41 10.99
C SER A 179 -20.18 -1.60 11.93
N ASP A 180 -21.02 -2.54 11.49
CA ASP A 180 -21.31 -3.82 12.13
C ASP A 180 -20.10 -4.76 12.18
N VAL A 181 -19.13 -4.62 11.29
CA VAL A 181 -17.91 -5.47 11.21
C VAL A 181 -16.83 -5.06 12.24
N SER A 182 -17.14 -4.11 13.13
CA SER A 182 -16.17 -3.45 14.02
C SER A 182 -15.41 -4.38 14.97
N TYR A 183 -15.97 -5.52 15.38
CA TYR A 183 -15.28 -6.48 16.25
C TYR A 183 -14.11 -7.17 15.55
N LEU A 184 -14.29 -7.58 14.29
CA LEU A 184 -13.28 -8.28 13.50
C LEU A 184 -12.13 -7.37 13.10
N ILE A 185 -12.44 -6.11 12.79
CA ILE A 185 -11.43 -5.08 12.52
C ILE A 185 -10.54 -4.85 13.75
N LYS A 186 -11.11 -4.77 14.95
CA LYS A 186 -10.32 -4.61 16.19
C LYS A 186 -9.41 -5.81 16.46
N ILE A 187 -9.84 -7.01 16.13
CA ILE A 187 -9.00 -8.21 16.25
C ILE A 187 -7.82 -8.14 15.26
N GLU A 188 -8.11 -7.82 14.01
CA GLU A 188 -7.11 -7.63 12.97
C GLU A 188 -6.05 -6.58 13.36
N GLU A 189 -6.48 -5.44 13.90
CA GLU A 189 -5.58 -4.38 14.37
C GLU A 189 -4.67 -4.85 15.51
N LYS A 190 -5.23 -5.55 16.51
CA LYS A 190 -4.46 -6.12 17.63
C LYS A 190 -3.42 -7.12 17.13
N MET A 191 -3.81 -7.98 16.20
CA MET A 191 -2.94 -8.97 15.59
C MET A 191 -1.80 -8.31 14.81
N THR A 192 -2.13 -7.31 13.99
CA THR A 192 -1.15 -6.55 13.21
C THR A 192 -0.11 -5.91 14.13
N LYS A 193 -0.55 -5.33 15.24
CA LYS A 193 0.33 -4.76 16.26
C LYS A 193 1.23 -5.82 16.89
N TYR A 194 0.66 -6.95 17.32
CA TYR A 194 1.41 -8.04 17.94
C TYR A 194 2.54 -8.57 17.03
N PHE A 195 2.25 -8.83 15.75
CA PHE A 195 3.27 -9.32 14.81
C PHE A 195 4.33 -8.27 14.47
N ASN A 196 3.96 -7.00 14.42
CA ASN A 196 4.93 -5.92 14.24
C ASN A 196 5.89 -5.82 15.44
N ASP A 197 5.35 -5.92 16.66
CA ASP A 197 6.15 -5.92 17.89
C ASP A 197 7.06 -7.15 17.97
N LYS A 198 6.57 -8.33 17.58
CA LYS A 198 7.37 -9.56 17.50
C LYS A 198 8.52 -9.43 16.51
N LYS A 199 8.26 -8.98 15.28
CA LYS A 199 9.31 -8.73 14.27
C LYS A 199 10.32 -7.68 14.72
N LYS A 200 9.87 -6.64 15.45
CA LYS A 200 10.75 -5.62 15.98
C LYS A 200 11.73 -6.22 17.01
N LYS A 201 11.22 -7.04 17.93
CA LYS A 201 12.05 -7.75 18.92
C LYS A 201 13.02 -8.73 18.28
N GLU A 202 12.58 -9.48 17.27
CA GLU A 202 13.45 -10.40 16.53
C GLU A 202 14.62 -9.64 15.87
N LYS A 203 14.35 -8.50 15.24
CA LYS A 203 15.41 -7.63 14.68
C LYS A 203 16.33 -7.01 15.73
N GLU A 204 15.79 -6.60 16.87
CA GLU A 204 16.60 -6.08 17.98
C GLU A 204 17.55 -7.18 18.50
N MET A 205 17.06 -8.42 18.64
CA MET A 205 17.91 -9.56 19.02
C MET A 205 18.95 -9.91 17.95
N GLU A 206 18.60 -9.88 16.66
CA GLU A 206 19.58 -10.09 15.57
C GLU A 206 20.69 -9.04 15.59
N ASN A 207 20.33 -7.76 15.76
CA ASN A 207 21.32 -6.67 15.86
C ASN A 207 22.20 -6.81 17.10
N GLU A 208 21.65 -7.21 18.25
CA GLU A 208 22.44 -7.46 19.48
C GLU A 208 23.41 -8.65 19.30
N VAL A 209 23.03 -9.67 18.53
CA VAL A 209 23.90 -10.82 18.20
C VAL A 209 25.00 -10.41 17.19
N GLU A 210 24.69 -9.57 16.21
CA GLU A 210 25.69 -9.04 15.28
C GLU A 210 26.67 -8.07 15.97
N GLU A 211 26.20 -7.18 16.84
CA GLU A 211 27.06 -6.27 17.61
C GLU A 211 27.96 -7.01 18.61
N SER A 212 27.44 -8.07 19.27
CA SER A 212 28.25 -8.91 20.17
C SER A 212 29.19 -9.86 19.43
N GLY A 213 28.99 -10.09 18.13
CA GLY A 213 29.89 -10.85 17.26
C GLY A 213 31.11 -10.06 16.76
N ILE A 214 31.11 -8.73 16.85
CA ILE A 214 32.20 -7.85 16.37
C ILE A 214 33.30 -7.65 17.44
N ASP A 215 33.06 -8.01 18.71
CA ASP A 215 34.01 -7.77 19.81
C ASP A 215 34.93 -8.97 20.13
N THR A 216 35.38 -9.71 19.10
CA THR A 216 36.46 -10.72 19.25
C THR A 216 37.53 -10.56 18.17
N GLY A 217 38.29 -9.46 18.24
CA GLY A 217 39.41 -9.22 17.35
C GLY A 217 40.35 -8.12 17.84
N SER A 218 40.96 -8.34 19.02
CA SER A 218 42.20 -7.67 19.45
C SER A 218 43.40 -8.13 18.64
#